data_AF-A0A496PQ62-F1
#
_entry.id   AF-A0A496PQ62-F1
#
_cell.length_a   1.000
_cell.length_b   1.000
_cell.length_c   1.000
_cell.angle_alpha   90.00
_cell.angle_beta   90.00
_cell.angle_gamma   90.00
#
_symmetry.space_group_name_H-M   'P 1'
#
loop_
_entity.id
_entity.type
_entity.pdbx_description
1 polymer ?
#
loop_
_entity_poly.entity_id
_entity_poly.type
_entity_poly.pdbx_seq_one_letter_code
_entity_poly.pdbx_strand_id
1 'polypeptide(L)'
;MDYQALKKLERELATVLKEEYSFYQALYITLDKQRDLIKFDSDASLLDLFAEIERCRLRIKRSENKIAEMKKGNPQGFRMVSVLPDVKKIINSITTLIKKNRDIVTECESYLKGRSARIKEELVELRNSEKILQYMSDGDPTPQFVNSKE
;
A
#
# COMPACT_ATOMS: atom_id res chain seq x y z
N MET A 1 23.52 -35.81 -7.52
CA MET A 1 22.07 -35.60 -7.38
C MET A 1 21.39 -36.32 -8.53
N ASP A 2 20.38 -37.14 -8.25
CA ASP A 2 19.67 -37.88 -9.30
C ASP A 2 19.00 -36.90 -10.28
N TYR A 3 19.21 -37.12 -11.58
CA TYR A 3 18.62 -36.32 -12.65
C TYR A 3 17.09 -36.33 -12.59
N GLN A 4 16.47 -37.43 -12.16
CA GLN A 4 15.02 -37.50 -11.97
C GLN A 4 14.55 -36.60 -10.82
N ALA A 5 15.29 -36.57 -9.71
CA ALA A 5 14.99 -35.69 -8.57
C ALA A 5 15.11 -34.21 -8.94
N LEU A 6 16.10 -33.86 -9.77
CA LEU A 6 16.29 -32.48 -10.24
C LEU A 6 15.18 -32.03 -11.21
N LYS A 7 14.76 -32.90 -12.15
CA LYS A 7 13.58 -32.66 -13.00
C LYS A 7 12.29 -32.51 -12.22
N LYS A 8 12.09 -33.30 -11.16
CA LYS A 8 10.92 -33.18 -10.29
C LYS A 8 10.90 -31.82 -9.59
N LEU A 9 12.03 -31.42 -9.01
CA LEU A 9 12.18 -30.12 -8.36
C LEU A 9 11.94 -28.95 -9.34
N GLU A 10 12.44 -29.06 -10.57
CA GLU A 10 12.20 -28.07 -11.62
C GLU A 10 10.71 -27.89 -11.93
N ARG A 11 9.99 -28.99 -12.14
CA ARG A 11 8.55 -28.95 -12.42
C ARG A 11 7.77 -28.36 -11.24
N GLU A 12 8.10 -28.77 -10.03
CA GLU A 12 7.46 -28.28 -8.82
C GLU A 12 7.68 -26.77 -8.65
N LEU A 13 8.94 -26.31 -8.80
CA LEU A 13 9.26 -24.89 -8.70
C LEU A 13 8.58 -24.08 -9.79
N ALA A 14 8.57 -24.57 -11.04
CA ALA A 14 7.90 -23.91 -12.14
C ALA A 14 6.39 -23.78 -11.90
N THR A 15 5.74 -24.81 -11.35
CA THR A 15 4.31 -24.76 -10.98
C THR A 15 4.05 -23.69 -9.92
N VAL A 16 4.83 -23.70 -8.83
CA VAL A 16 4.70 -22.69 -7.76
C VAL A 16 4.91 -21.28 -8.31
N LEU A 17 5.96 -21.07 -9.10
CA LEU A 17 6.24 -19.75 -9.67
C LEU A 17 5.15 -19.28 -10.63
N LYS A 18 4.50 -20.18 -11.39
CA LYS A 18 3.35 -19.82 -12.22
C LYS A 18 2.14 -19.40 -11.38
N GLU A 19 1.86 -20.10 -10.27
CA GLU A 19 0.82 -19.70 -9.31
C GLU A 19 1.10 -18.33 -8.70
N GLU A 20 2.38 -18.04 -8.40
CA GLU A 20 2.81 -16.74 -7.91
C GLU A 20 2.69 -15.64 -8.95
N TYR A 21 3.09 -15.91 -10.19
CA TYR A 21 2.95 -14.97 -11.28
C TYR A 21 1.49 -14.55 -11.48
N SER A 22 0.57 -15.53 -11.60
CA SER A 22 -0.86 -15.26 -11.79
C SER A 22 -1.45 -14.44 -10.63
N PHE A 23 -0.98 -14.68 -9.41
CA PHE A 23 -1.39 -13.89 -8.26
C PHE A 23 -0.92 -12.46 -8.30
N TYR A 24 0.37 -12.22 -8.55
CA TYR A 24 0.90 -10.86 -8.60
C TYR A 24 0.27 -10.06 -9.74
N GLN A 25 -0.15 -10.73 -10.81
CA GLN A 25 -0.95 -10.12 -11.88
C GLN A 25 -2.37 -9.77 -11.42
N ALA A 26 -3.06 -10.66 -10.69
CA ALA A 26 -4.37 -10.34 -10.12
C ALA A 26 -4.28 -9.20 -9.09
N LEU A 27 -3.26 -9.23 -8.22
CA LEU A 27 -2.98 -8.18 -7.25
C LEU A 27 -2.72 -6.83 -7.93
N TYR A 28 -2.00 -6.82 -9.06
CA TYR A 28 -1.80 -5.60 -9.85
C TYR A 28 -3.13 -4.97 -10.24
N ILE A 29 -4.07 -5.76 -10.77
CA ILE A 29 -5.39 -5.27 -11.19
C ILE A 29 -6.18 -4.73 -9.99
N THR A 30 -6.19 -5.44 -8.86
CA THR A 30 -6.89 -4.99 -7.64
C THR A 30 -6.29 -3.68 -7.11
N LEU A 31 -4.96 -3.53 -7.10
CA LEU A 31 -4.29 -2.30 -6.67
C LEU A 31 -4.49 -1.14 -7.66
N ASP A 32 -4.50 -1.41 -8.96
CA ASP A 32 -4.75 -0.41 -9.99
C ASP A 32 -6.17 0.18 -9.84
N LYS A 33 -7.16 -0.68 -9.56
CA LYS A 33 -8.52 -0.26 -9.20
C LYS A 33 -8.54 0.55 -7.91
N GLN A 34 -7.75 0.17 -6.91
CA GLN A 34 -7.63 0.95 -5.66
C GLN A 34 -7.11 2.35 -5.94
N ARG A 35 -6.05 2.47 -6.74
CA ARG A 35 -5.47 3.75 -7.12
C ARG A 35 -6.52 4.64 -7.78
N ASP A 36 -7.29 4.10 -8.71
CA ASP A 36 -8.30 4.88 -9.42
C ASP A 36 -9.40 5.36 -8.45
N LEU A 37 -9.91 4.48 -7.58
CA LEU A 37 -10.91 4.86 -6.58
C LEU A 37 -10.39 5.90 -5.59
N ILE A 38 -9.15 5.74 -5.12
CA ILE A 38 -8.48 6.74 -4.29
C ILE A 38 -8.43 8.03 -5.10
N LYS A 39 -7.76 8.06 -6.26
CA LYS A 39 -7.54 9.27 -7.07
C LYS A 39 -8.82 10.05 -7.38
N PHE A 40 -9.94 9.37 -7.62
CA PHE A 40 -11.22 10.00 -7.98
C PHE A 40 -12.23 10.11 -6.82
N ASP A 41 -11.79 9.99 -5.56
CA ASP A 41 -12.59 10.23 -4.34
C ASP A 41 -13.86 9.36 -4.23
N SER A 42 -13.77 8.11 -4.71
CA SER A 42 -14.89 7.17 -4.68
C SER A 42 -14.81 6.23 -3.47
N ASP A 43 -15.06 6.77 -2.28
CA ASP A 43 -14.85 6.07 -1.00
C ASP A 43 -15.81 4.90 -0.73
N ALA A 44 -17.01 4.91 -1.31
CA ALA A 44 -18.03 3.87 -1.08
C ALA A 44 -17.58 2.47 -1.50
N SER A 45 -16.76 2.36 -2.55
CA SER A 45 -16.23 1.08 -3.05
C SER A 45 -14.86 0.72 -2.48
N LEU A 46 -14.28 1.58 -1.63
CA LEU A 46 -12.92 1.43 -1.11
C LEU A 46 -12.87 0.37 0.02
N LEU A 47 -13.91 0.28 0.82
CA LEU A 47 -14.00 -0.64 1.96
C LEU A 47 -13.94 -2.12 1.54
N ASP A 48 -14.74 -2.51 0.53
CA ASP A 48 -14.74 -3.87 0.00
C ASP A 48 -13.38 -4.23 -0.60
N LEU A 49 -12.73 -3.27 -1.25
CA LEU A 49 -11.41 -3.44 -1.84
C LEU A 49 -10.33 -3.61 -0.77
N PHE A 50 -10.43 -2.91 0.36
CA PHE A 50 -9.50 -3.10 1.48
C PHE A 50 -9.57 -4.52 2.05
N ALA A 51 -10.77 -5.09 2.17
CA ALA A 51 -10.90 -6.48 2.60
C ALA A 51 -10.22 -7.46 1.62
N GLU A 52 -10.29 -7.18 0.31
CA GLU A 52 -9.59 -7.97 -0.70
C GLU A 52 -8.07 -7.81 -0.61
N ILE A 53 -7.57 -6.59 -0.48
CA ILE A 53 -6.13 -6.29 -0.33
C ILE A 53 -5.56 -6.94 0.93
N GLU A 54 -6.30 -6.95 2.04
CA GLU A 54 -5.86 -7.60 3.27
C GLU A 54 -5.73 -9.12 3.10
N ARG A 55 -6.66 -9.76 2.36
CA ARG A 55 -6.51 -11.18 1.97
C ARG A 55 -5.26 -11.39 1.11
N CYS A 56 -4.97 -10.49 0.17
CA CYS A 56 -3.75 -10.55 -0.64
C CYS A 56 -2.48 -10.42 0.21
N ARG A 57 -2.46 -9.51 1.21
CA ARG A 57 -1.35 -9.33 2.15
C ARG A 57 -1.02 -10.62 2.91
N LEU A 58 -2.05 -11.30 3.42
CA LEU A 58 -1.87 -12.59 4.10
C LEU A 58 -1.35 -13.67 3.15
N ARG A 59 -1.78 -13.68 1.88
CA ARG A 59 -1.30 -14.63 0.89
C ARG A 59 0.16 -14.40 0.51
N ILE A 60 0.65 -13.16 0.40
CA ILE A 60 2.06 -12.86 0.09
C ILE A 60 2.99 -13.60 1.06
N LYS A 61 2.69 -13.55 2.37
CA LYS A 61 3.47 -14.26 3.40
C LYS A 61 3.48 -15.78 3.19
N ARG A 62 2.35 -16.36 2.77
CA ARG A 62 2.27 -17.81 2.48
C ARG A 62 3.14 -18.19 1.28
N SER A 63 3.15 -17.35 0.25
CA SER A 63 3.97 -17.53 -0.95
C SER A 63 5.46 -17.48 -0.67
N GLU A 64 5.91 -16.51 0.13
CA GLU A 64 7.31 -16.42 0.57
C GLU A 64 7.72 -17.67 1.36
N ASN A 65 6.86 -18.14 2.28
CA ASN A 65 7.12 -19.35 3.06
C ASN A 65 7.25 -20.60 2.17
N LYS A 66 6.35 -20.79 1.20
CA LYS A 66 6.37 -21.95 0.29
C LYS A 66 7.67 -22.01 -0.50
N ILE A 67 8.12 -20.90 -1.07
CA ILE A 67 9.40 -20.84 -1.81
C ILE A 67 10.60 -21.04 -0.85
N ALA A 68 10.55 -20.47 0.35
CA ALA A 68 11.60 -20.64 1.35
C ALA A 68 11.75 -22.10 1.81
N GLU A 69 10.64 -22.82 1.99
CA GLU A 69 10.62 -24.24 2.34
C GLU A 69 11.22 -25.10 1.23
N MET A 70 10.86 -24.86 -0.04
CA MET A 70 11.48 -25.54 -1.18
C MET A 70 13.00 -25.34 -1.23
N LYS A 71 13.46 -24.11 -0.96
CA LYS A 71 14.89 -23.79 -0.89
C LYS A 71 15.57 -24.50 0.29
N LYS A 72 14.91 -24.61 1.44
CA LYS A 72 15.45 -25.32 2.62
C LYS A 72 15.56 -26.83 2.39
N GLY A 73 14.57 -27.43 1.72
CA GLY A 73 14.53 -28.88 1.47
C GLY A 73 15.67 -29.38 0.58
N ASN A 74 16.06 -28.61 -0.45
CA ASN A 74 17.23 -28.93 -1.27
C ASN A 74 17.93 -27.65 -1.79
N PRO A 75 18.83 -27.05 -1.00
CA PRO A 75 19.45 -25.77 -1.35
C PRO A 75 20.27 -25.79 -2.64
N GLN A 76 21.02 -26.87 -2.90
CA GLN A 76 21.85 -27.00 -4.09
C GLN A 76 20.99 -27.20 -5.34
N GLY A 77 20.00 -28.09 -5.28
CA GLY A 77 19.07 -28.33 -6.38
C GLY A 77 18.27 -27.08 -6.72
N PHE A 78 17.79 -26.37 -5.70
CA PHE A 78 17.06 -25.11 -5.87
C PHE A 78 17.91 -24.06 -6.59
N ARG A 79 19.19 -23.91 -6.21
CA ARG A 79 20.12 -23.00 -6.91
C ARG A 79 20.28 -23.39 -8.38
N MET A 80 20.51 -24.66 -8.69
CA MET A 80 20.68 -25.14 -10.07
C MET A 80 19.44 -24.91 -10.93
N VAL A 81 18.25 -25.20 -10.38
CA VAL A 81 16.99 -24.99 -11.10
C VAL A 81 16.66 -23.51 -11.26
N SER A 82 16.93 -22.68 -10.24
CA SER A 82 16.58 -21.25 -10.25
C SER A 82 17.27 -20.43 -11.34
N VAL A 83 18.41 -20.92 -11.85
CA VAL A 83 19.16 -20.27 -12.93
C VAL A 83 18.76 -20.77 -14.33
N LEU A 84 17.91 -21.79 -14.43
CA LEU A 84 17.42 -22.27 -15.72
C LEU A 84 16.63 -21.17 -16.44
N PRO A 85 16.75 -21.02 -17.78
CA PRO A 85 16.17 -19.90 -18.51
C PRO A 85 14.66 -19.71 -18.27
N ASP A 86 13.88 -20.79 -18.31
CA ASP A 86 12.43 -20.74 -18.15
C ASP A 86 12.02 -20.31 -16.74
N VAL A 87 12.70 -20.85 -15.73
CA VAL A 87 12.49 -20.50 -14.32
C VAL A 87 12.87 -19.04 -14.08
N LYS A 88 14.04 -18.63 -14.58
CA LYS A 88 14.55 -17.26 -14.46
C LYS A 88 13.64 -16.25 -15.14
N LYS A 89 13.05 -16.58 -16.29
CA LYS A 89 12.07 -15.75 -16.98
C LYS A 89 10.85 -15.49 -16.09
N ILE A 90 10.30 -16.52 -15.45
CA ILE A 90 9.14 -16.38 -14.56
C ILE A 90 9.51 -15.53 -13.32
N ILE A 91 10.68 -15.77 -12.71
CA ILE A 91 11.17 -14.99 -11.56
C ILE A 91 11.30 -13.50 -11.93
N ASN A 92 11.84 -13.18 -13.10
CA ASN A 92 11.98 -11.80 -13.56
C ASN A 92 10.63 -11.13 -13.78
N SER A 93 9.66 -11.85 -14.35
CA SER A 93 8.29 -11.36 -14.53
C SER A 93 7.61 -11.09 -13.19
N ILE A 94 7.71 -12.00 -12.23
CA ILE A 94 7.21 -11.80 -10.86
C ILE A 94 7.86 -10.57 -10.22
N THR A 95 9.19 -10.46 -10.30
CA THR A 95 9.94 -9.33 -9.75
C THR A 95 9.47 -8.00 -10.33
N THR A 96 9.18 -7.97 -11.64
CA THR A 96 8.65 -6.78 -12.31
C THR A 96 7.25 -6.42 -11.82
N LEU A 97 6.36 -7.42 -11.65
CA LEU A 97 5.02 -7.20 -11.11
C LEU A 97 5.07 -6.70 -9.66
N ILE A 98 5.95 -7.25 -8.82
CA ILE A 98 6.14 -6.78 -7.44
C ILE A 98 6.53 -5.29 -7.41
N LYS A 99 7.48 -4.88 -8.27
CA LYS A 99 7.87 -3.47 -8.39
C LYS A 99 6.68 -2.60 -8.79
N LYS A 100 5.97 -2.97 -9.85
CA LYS A 100 4.77 -2.25 -10.31
C LYS A 100 3.70 -2.13 -9.21
N ASN A 101 3.42 -3.22 -8.50
CA ASN A 101 2.46 -3.23 -7.40
C ASN A 101 2.89 -2.29 -6.27
N ARG A 102 4.19 -2.28 -5.93
CA ARG A 102 4.74 -1.36 -4.93
C ARG A 102 4.58 0.10 -5.38
N ASP A 103 4.89 0.40 -6.62
CA ASP A 103 4.79 1.76 -7.17
C ASP A 103 3.35 2.28 -7.09
N ILE A 104 2.35 1.43 -7.41
CA ILE A 104 0.93 1.76 -7.26
C ILE A 104 0.58 2.07 -5.80
N VAL A 105 0.99 1.22 -4.85
CA VAL A 105 0.70 1.44 -3.42
C VAL A 105 1.36 2.73 -2.92
N THR A 106 2.58 3.05 -3.37
CA THR A 106 3.25 4.31 -3.04
C THR A 106 2.52 5.52 -3.63
N GLU A 107 1.98 5.42 -4.84
CA GLU A 107 1.16 6.47 -5.43
C GLU A 107 -0.13 6.70 -4.62
N CYS A 108 -0.83 5.61 -4.25
CA CYS A 108 -1.99 5.66 -3.36
C CYS A 108 -1.68 6.36 -2.03
N GLU A 109 -0.55 6.01 -1.39
CA GLU A 109 -0.09 6.63 -0.15
C GLU A 109 0.12 8.15 -0.33
N SER A 110 0.70 8.56 -1.45
CA SER A 110 0.92 9.98 -1.77
C SER A 110 -0.40 10.75 -1.87
N TYR A 111 -1.39 10.21 -2.59
CA TYR A 111 -2.72 10.85 -2.70
C TYR A 111 -3.38 11.02 -1.33
N LEU A 112 -3.38 9.96 -0.51
CA LEU A 112 -4.00 9.98 0.82
C LEU A 112 -3.27 10.94 1.78
N LYS A 113 -1.94 11.00 1.74
CA LYS A 113 -1.17 11.98 2.53
C LYS A 113 -1.51 13.41 2.13
N GLY A 114 -1.62 13.69 0.83
CA GLY A 114 -2.03 15.02 0.33
C GLY A 114 -3.41 15.44 0.85
N ARG A 115 -4.40 14.53 0.82
CA ARG A 115 -5.73 14.77 1.39
C ARG A 115 -5.68 15.03 2.89
N SER A 116 -4.93 14.20 3.62
CA SER A 116 -4.78 14.36 5.07
C SER A 116 -4.12 15.69 5.44
N ALA A 117 -3.12 16.14 4.65
CA ALA A 117 -2.48 17.43 4.85
C ALA A 117 -3.47 18.59 4.66
N ARG A 118 -4.23 18.60 3.57
CA ARG A 118 -5.27 19.61 3.30
C ARG A 118 -6.29 19.70 4.45
N ILE A 119 -6.82 18.56 4.91
CA ILE A 119 -7.78 18.54 6.02
C ILE A 119 -7.17 19.11 7.31
N LYS A 120 -5.88 18.84 7.58
CA LYS A 120 -5.19 19.40 8.75
C LYS A 120 -5.03 20.91 8.65
N GLU A 121 -4.75 21.43 7.47
CA GLU A 121 -4.68 22.88 7.22
C GLU A 121 -6.06 23.54 7.44
N GLU A 122 -7.12 22.98 6.86
CA GLU A 122 -8.51 23.42 7.07
C GLU A 122 -8.87 23.45 8.57
N LEU A 123 -8.50 22.42 9.33
CA LEU A 123 -8.73 22.37 10.77
C LEU A 123 -7.97 23.47 11.54
N VAL A 124 -6.76 23.80 11.12
CA VAL A 124 -5.98 24.89 11.73
C VAL A 124 -6.64 26.25 11.46
N GLU A 125 -7.11 26.47 10.23
CA GLU A 125 -7.83 27.69 9.86
C GLU A 125 -9.13 27.85 10.66
N LEU A 126 -9.90 26.77 10.81
CA LEU A 126 -11.12 26.78 11.63
C LEU A 126 -10.82 27.09 13.11
N ARG A 127 -9.80 26.46 13.70
CA ARG A 127 -9.36 26.76 15.08
C ARG A 127 -8.90 28.20 15.25
N ASN A 128 -8.18 28.74 14.27
CA ASN A 128 -7.78 30.14 14.30
C ASN A 128 -9.00 31.08 14.21
N SER A 129 -10.04 30.67 13.48
CA SER A 129 -11.27 31.42 13.34
C SER A 129 -12.10 31.45 14.64
N GLU A 130 -11.93 30.50 15.55
CA GLU A 130 -12.54 30.54 16.90
C GLU A 130 -12.13 31.80 17.69
N LYS A 131 -11.02 32.46 17.33
CA LYS A 131 -10.62 33.78 17.88
C LYS A 131 -11.64 34.88 17.60
N ILE A 132 -12.56 34.70 16.66
CA ILE A 132 -13.69 35.63 16.47
C ILE A 132 -14.50 35.79 17.77
N LEU A 133 -14.57 34.74 18.60
CA LEU A 133 -15.21 34.82 19.91
C LEU A 133 -14.46 35.76 20.86
N GLN A 134 -13.13 35.85 20.74
CA GLN A 134 -12.32 36.80 21.53
C GLN A 134 -12.56 38.23 21.05
N TYR A 135 -12.55 38.46 19.74
CA TYR A 135 -12.85 39.78 19.16
C TYR A 135 -14.26 40.30 19.46
N MET A 136 -15.23 39.41 19.64
CA MET A 136 -16.61 39.77 19.99
C MET A 136 -16.84 39.85 21.51
N SER A 137 -15.91 39.36 22.34
CA SER A 137 -16.00 39.39 23.81
C SER A 137 -15.26 40.57 24.43
N ASP A 138 -14.30 41.16 23.72
CA ASP A 138 -13.70 42.43 24.10
C ASP A 138 -14.68 43.58 23.79
N GLY A 139 -15.70 43.69 24.64
CA GLY A 139 -16.43 44.94 24.76
C GLY A 139 -15.46 46.04 25.20
N ASP A 140 -15.35 47.09 24.39
CA ASP A 140 -14.57 48.29 24.70
C ASP A 140 -14.77 48.70 26.18
N PRO A 141 -13.71 48.98 26.96
CA PRO A 141 -13.91 49.62 28.24
C PRO A 141 -14.55 50.97 27.97
N THR A 142 -15.82 51.12 28.35
CA THR A 142 -16.55 52.38 28.26
C THR A 142 -15.69 53.46 28.93
N PRO A 143 -15.42 54.61 28.28
CA PRO A 143 -14.71 55.69 28.94
C PRO A 143 -15.57 56.15 30.13
N GLN A 144 -15.16 55.80 31.35
CA GLN A 144 -15.73 56.42 32.54
C GLN A 144 -15.26 57.87 32.54
N PHE A 145 -16.14 58.76 32.06
CA PHE A 145 -16.00 60.19 32.29
C PHE A 145 -16.03 60.43 33.80
N VAL A 146 -14.86 60.59 34.40
CA VAL A 146 -14.71 61.13 35.76
C VAL A 146 -15.09 62.61 35.67
N ASN A 147 -16.36 62.90 35.94
CA ASN A 147 -16.85 64.26 36.01
C ASN A 147 -16.22 64.93 37.24
N SER A 148 -15.19 65.74 37.01
CA SER A 148 -14.52 66.54 38.04
C SER A 148 -14.81 68.01 37.78
N LYS A 149 -15.47 68.67 38.75
CA LYS A 149 -15.75 70.11 38.90
C LYS A 149 -16.98 70.60 38.10
N GLU A 150 -17.90 71.39 38.66
CA GLU A 150 -17.84 72.37 39.77
C GLU A 150 -18.96 72.20 40.80
#